data_AF-A0A3S0DRA4-F1
#
_entry.id   AF-A0A3S0DRA4-F1
#
_cell.length_a   1.000
_cell.length_b   1.000
_cell.length_c   1.000
_cell.angle_alpha   90.00
_cell.angle_beta   90.00
_cell.angle_gamma   90.00
#
_symmetry.space_group_name_H-M   'P 1'
#
loop_
_entity.id
_entity.type
_entity.pdbx_description
1 polymer ?
#
loop_
_entity_poly.entity_id
_entity_poly.type
_entity_poly.pdbx_seq_one_letter_code
_entity_poly.pdbx_strand_id
1 'polypeptide(L)' 'MNAHSKPLRVVALDGIWELDQSTGHYERLDIFEEEPRWPYPGLIIGALCIIGWGAFIGMAYCLYQLVEVIAG' A
#
# COMPACT_ATOMS: atom_id res chain seq x y z
N MET A 1 -21.41 -22.24 33.33
CA MET A 1 -21.09 -22.41 31.90
C MET A 1 -22.36 -22.20 31.11
N ASN A 2 -22.47 -21.06 30.42
CA ASN A 2 -23.24 -20.86 29.18
C ASN A 2 -23.35 -19.37 28.88
N ALA A 3 -22.96 -19.03 27.65
CA ALA A 3 -23.50 -17.99 26.78
C ALA A 3 -22.32 -17.34 26.04
N HIS A 4 -22.38 -17.42 24.73
CA HIS A 4 -21.57 -16.67 23.80
C HIS A 4 -21.60 -15.17 24.14
N SER A 5 -20.75 -14.68 25.02
CA SER A 5 -20.56 -13.24 25.19
C SER A 5 -19.53 -12.80 24.16
N LYS A 6 -19.96 -12.77 22.88
CA LYS A 6 -19.21 -12.06 21.85
C LYS A 6 -18.81 -10.70 22.43
N PRO A 7 -17.54 -10.30 22.33
CA PRO A 7 -17.11 -9.01 22.86
C PRO A 7 -18.02 -7.93 22.30
N LEU A 8 -18.65 -7.16 23.19
CA LEU A 8 -19.58 -6.11 22.79
C LEU A 8 -18.73 -4.95 22.29
N ARG A 9 -18.60 -4.86 20.96
CA ARG A 9 -17.82 -3.84 20.29
C ARG A 9 -18.75 -2.74 19.78
N VAL A 10 -18.38 -1.49 20.08
CA VAL A 10 -19.07 -0.30 19.61
C VAL A 10 -18.13 0.45 18.68
N VAL A 11 -18.57 0.71 17.47
CA VAL A 11 -17.84 1.55 16.51
C VAL A 11 -18.35 2.97 16.66
N ALA A 12 -17.48 3.87 17.11
CA ALA A 12 -17.76 5.30 17.26
C ALA A 12 -16.91 6.10 16.26
N LEU A 13 -17.20 7.41 16.17
CA LEU A 13 -16.47 8.32 15.27
C LEU A 13 -14.97 8.43 15.61
N ASP A 14 -14.59 8.14 16.84
CA ASP A 14 -13.24 8.28 17.39
C ASP A 14 -12.49 6.95 17.53
N GLY A 15 -13.10 5.82 17.17
CA GLY A 15 -12.46 4.51 17.19
C GLY A 15 -13.42 3.36 17.51
N ILE A 16 -12.85 2.16 17.66
CA ILE A 16 -13.58 0.99 18.13
C ILE A 16 -13.37 0.86 19.63
N TRP A 17 -14.46 0.65 20.35
CA TRP A 17 -14.48 0.47 21.79
C TRP A 17 -14.97 -0.95 22.10
N GLU A 18 -14.35 -1.63 23.06
CA GLU A 18 -14.71 -2.97 23.49
C GLU A 18 -15.10 -2.94 24.98
N LEU A 19 -16.24 -3.55 25.31
CA LEU A 19 -16.68 -3.67 26.71
C LEU A 19 -15.85 -4.72 27.44
N ASP A 20 -15.06 -4.29 28.41
CA ASP A 20 -14.44 -5.20 29.37
C ASP A 20 -15.51 -5.72 30.34
N GLN A 21 -15.83 -7.02 30.23
CA GLN A 21 -16.85 -7.67 31.05
C GLN A 21 -16.43 -7.82 32.53
N SER A 22 -15.14 -7.67 32.84
CA SER A 22 -14.62 -7.79 34.21
C SER A 22 -14.76 -6.49 35.00
N THR A 23 -14.57 -5.35 34.34
CA THR A 23 -14.65 -4.02 34.96
C THR A 23 -15.95 -3.29 34.64
N GLY A 24 -16.67 -3.70 33.58
CA GLY A 24 -17.88 -3.05 33.09
C GLY A 24 -17.61 -1.74 32.34
N HIS A 25 -16.36 -1.43 32.04
CA HIS A 25 -15.95 -0.21 31.33
C HIS A 25 -15.66 -0.50 29.86
N TYR A 26 -15.84 0.52 29.01
CA TYR A 26 -15.44 0.46 27.61
C TYR A 26 -13.97 0.88 27.49
N GLU A 27 -13.16 0.00 26.92
CA GLU A 27 -11.76 0.28 26.59
C GLU A 27 -11.63 0.53 25.09
N ARG A 28 -10.79 1.50 24.73
CA ARG A 28 -10.53 1.79 23.32
C ARG A 28 -9.65 0.70 22.74
N LEU A 29 -10.15 0.03 21.71
CA LEU A 29 -9.36 -0.83 20.87
C LEU A 29 -8.57 0.07 19.92
N ASP A 30 -7.34 0.40 20.30
CA ASP A 30 -6.40 1.02 19.37
C ASP A 30 -6.05 -0.03 18.31
N ILE A 31 -6.84 -0.06 17.24
CA ILE A 31 -6.52 -0.83 16.05
C ILE A 31 -5.34 -0.10 15.44
N PHE A 32 -4.14 -0.56 15.74
CA PHE A 32 -2.98 -0.21 14.95
C PHE A 32 -3.28 -0.66 13.52
N GLU A 33 -3.73 0.26 12.67
CA GLU A 33 -3.59 0.10 11.22
C GLU A 33 -2.09 -0.08 11.00
N GLU A 34 -1.67 -1.33 10.79
CA GLU A 34 -0.35 -1.59 10.24
C GLU A 34 -0.25 -0.77 8.95
N GLU A 35 0.60 0.26 8.97
CA GLU A 35 0.91 1.03 7.79
C GLU A 35 1.21 0.05 6.65
N PRO A 36 0.60 0.20 5.47
CA PRO A 36 0.83 -0.71 4.36
C PRO A 36 2.30 -0.64 3.96
N ARG A 37 3.10 -1.58 4.48
CA ARG A 37 4.52 -1.71 4.15
C ARG A 37 4.62 -2.40 2.81
N TRP A 38 4.97 -1.63 1.79
CA TRP A 38 5.31 -2.17 0.48
C TRP A 38 6.44 -3.18 0.66
N PRO A 39 6.26 -4.45 0.23
CA PRO A 39 7.17 -5.51 0.62
C PRO A 39 8.60 -5.27 0.12
N TYR A 40 8.77 -4.56 -1.02
CA TYR A 40 10.09 -4.26 -1.59
C TYR A 40 10.09 -2.97 -2.43
N PRO A 41 10.12 -1.76 -1.82
CA PRO A 41 10.11 -0.50 -2.57
C PRO A 41 11.30 -0.39 -3.54
N GLY A 42 12.46 -0.95 -3.18
CA GLY A 42 13.65 -0.96 -4.04
C GLY A 42 13.50 -1.76 -5.33
N LEU A 43 12.73 -2.86 -5.32
CA LEU A 43 12.48 -3.65 -6.53
C LEU A 43 11.57 -2.90 -7.51
N ILE A 44 10.57 -2.19 -7.00
CA ILE A 44 9.66 -1.37 -7.81
C ILE A 44 10.44 -0.23 -8.47
N ILE A 45 11.24 0.49 -7.69
CA ILE A 45 12.08 1.59 -8.20
C ILE A 45 13.10 1.06 -9.21
N GLY A 46 13.77 -0.05 -8.91
CA GLY A 46 14.72 -0.68 -9.82
C GLY A 46 14.09 -1.09 -11.16
N ALA A 47 12.90 -1.72 -11.13
CA ALA A 47 12.17 -2.09 -12.34
C ALA A 47 11.77 -0.86 -13.18
N LEU A 48 11.29 0.21 -12.54
CA LEU A 48 10.95 1.47 -13.21
C LEU A 48 12.17 2.13 -13.85
N CYS A 49 13.33 2.12 -13.17
CA CYS A 49 14.57 2.64 -13.73
C CYS A 49 15.03 1.85 -14.97
N ILE A 50 14.95 0.52 -14.94
CA ILE A 50 15.35 -0.34 -16.07
C ILE A 50 14.43 -0.09 -17.27
N ILE A 51 13.11 -0.07 -17.05
CA ILE A 51 12.12 0.20 -18.10
C ILE A 51 12.32 1.61 -18.68
N GLY A 52 12.50 2.61 -17.81
CA GLY A 52 12.74 3.99 -18.22
C GLY A 52 14.02 4.13 -19.05
N TRP A 53 15.10 3.46 -18.66
CA TRP A 53 16.36 3.47 -19.40
C TRP A 53 16.24 2.78 -20.77
N GLY A 54 15.55 1.63 -20.82
CA GLY A 54 15.24 0.94 -22.07
C GLY A 54 14.41 1.79 -23.03
N ALA A 55 13.38 2.47 -22.51
CA ALA A 55 12.56 3.39 -23.30
C ALA A 55 13.36 4.59 -23.81
N PHE A 56 14.26 5.15 -22.99
CA PHE A 56 15.14 6.25 -23.39
C PHE A 56 16.09 5.84 -24.54
N ILE A 57 16.76 4.69 -24.40
CA ILE A 57 17.62 4.14 -25.47
C ILE A 57 16.80 3.85 -26.73
N GLY A 58 15.64 3.21 -26.58
CA GLY A 58 14.76 2.91 -27.72
C GLY A 58 14.30 4.17 -28.45
N MET A 59 13.95 5.23 -27.72
CA MET A 59 13.58 6.51 -28.30
C MET A 59 14.74 7.18 -29.03
N ALA A 60 15.95 7.14 -28.47
CA ALA A 60 17.14 7.65 -29.14
C ALA A 60 17.44 6.88 -30.43
N TYR A 61 17.27 5.55 -30.44
CA TYR A 61 17.44 4.72 -31.63
C TYR A 61 16.38 5.03 -32.70
N CYS A 62 15.10 5.15 -32.31
CA CYS A 62 14.04 5.55 -33.23
C CYS A 62 14.29 6.94 -33.82
N LEU A 63 14.79 7.88 -33.02
CA LEU A 63 15.14 9.23 -33.48
C LEU A 63 16.31 9.18 -34.47
N TYR A 64 17.34 8.38 -34.18
CA TYR A 64 18.46 8.16 -35.09
C TYR A 64 17.97 7.61 -36.44
N GLN A 65 17.14 6.58 -36.43
CA GLN A 65 16.55 5.99 -37.64
C GLN A 65 15.71 7.00 -38.42
N LEU A 66 14.92 7.82 -37.71
CA LEU A 66 14.13 8.88 -38.34
C LEU A 66 15.02 9.90 -39.05
N VAL A 67 16.14 10.28 -38.42
CA VAL A 67 17.12 11.19 -39.01
C VAL A 67 17.79 10.57 -40.24
N GLU A 68 18.18 9.30 -40.19
CA GLU A 68 18.72 8.61 -41.37
C GLU A 68 17.72 8.63 -42.54
N VAL A 69 16.45 8.29 -42.30
CA VAL A 69 15.39 8.30 -43.33
C VAL A 69 15.13 9.68 -43.91
N ILE A 70 15.20 10.74 -43.09
CA ILE A 70 15.00 12.11 -43.57
C ILE A 70 16.25 12.61 -44.33
N ALA A 71 17.43 12.15 -43.95
CA ALA A 71 18.70 12.58 -44.52
C ALA A 71 19.10 11.84 -45.81
N GLY A 72 18.55 10.65 -46.10
CA GLY A 72 18.77 9.94 -47.38
C GLY A 72 18.58 8.44 -47.32
#